data_AF-A0A850XLY8-F1
#
_entry.id   AF-A0A850XLY8-F1
#
_cell.length_a   1.000
_cell.length_b   1.000
_cell.length_c   1.000
_cell.angle_alpha   90.00
_cell.angle_beta   90.00
_cell.angle_gamma   90.00
#
_symmetry.space_group_name_H-M   'P 1'
#
loop_
_entity.id
_entity.type
_entity.pdbx_description
1 polymer ?
#
loop_
_entity_poly.entity_id
_entity_poly.type
_entity_poly.pdbx_seq_one_letter_code
_entity_poly.pdbx_strand_id
1 'polypeptide(L)'
;MKLYADKFGIDNVKIIQDSNKVNPKDLDPKYAYIQVTYVTPFFEEKEVEDRKTDFEMHHNINRFVFETPFTLSGKKHGGVEEQCKRRTILTTSHLFPYVKKRIQVISQTSTELNPIEVAIDEMSKKVSELNQLCTMEEVDMIRLQLKLQGSVSVKVNAGPMAYARAFLEETNAKRYPDNQVKLLKEIFRQFAEACGHALDVNERLIKEDQFEYQGEMKSHYKDMLSELSVVMNEQIAYKEDSAKHPGMERTYSRVIHRASSSVPAATTPANPDI
;
A
#
# COMPACT_ATOMS: atom_id res chain seq x y z
N MET A 1 -16.86 -5.32 23.01
CA MET A 1 -16.87 -6.04 24.30
C MET A 1 -18.13 -5.80 25.12
N LYS A 2 -18.51 -4.54 25.36
CA LYS A 2 -19.64 -4.17 26.21
C LYS A 2 -20.93 -4.99 25.99
N LEU A 3 -21.39 -5.13 24.74
CA LEU A 3 -22.64 -5.84 24.41
C LEU A 3 -22.76 -7.27 25.01
N TYR A 4 -21.70 -8.08 24.93
CA TYR A 4 -21.75 -9.47 25.42
C TYR A 4 -21.35 -9.56 26.90
N ALA A 5 -20.48 -8.68 27.36
CA ALA A 5 -20.14 -8.55 28.78
C ALA A 5 -21.37 -8.16 29.61
N ASP A 6 -22.21 -7.26 29.13
CA ASP A 6 -23.46 -6.85 29.79
C ASP A 6 -24.45 -8.02 29.92
N LYS A 7 -24.41 -8.99 29.00
CA LYS A 7 -25.32 -10.16 29.00
C LYS A 7 -24.80 -11.34 29.81
N PHE A 8 -23.49 -11.58 29.76
CA PHE A 8 -22.87 -12.81 30.30
C PHE A 8 -21.95 -12.56 31.49
N GLY A 9 -21.69 -11.31 31.85
CA GLY A 9 -20.69 -10.90 32.84
C GLY A 9 -19.32 -10.71 32.20
N ILE A 10 -18.61 -9.65 32.60
CA ILE A 10 -17.30 -9.29 32.00
C ILE A 10 -16.25 -10.39 32.17
N ASP A 11 -16.29 -11.12 33.29
CA ASP A 11 -15.36 -12.21 33.58
C ASP A 11 -15.61 -13.47 32.75
N ASN A 12 -16.77 -13.57 32.08
CA ASN A 12 -17.18 -14.75 31.32
C ASN A 12 -16.98 -14.59 29.80
N VAL A 13 -16.56 -13.42 29.32
CA VAL A 13 -16.37 -13.15 27.89
C VAL A 13 -14.90 -12.88 27.57
N LYS A 14 -14.33 -13.65 26.63
CA LYS A 14 -12.92 -13.53 26.21
C LYS A 14 -12.81 -13.17 24.73
N ILE A 15 -11.89 -12.27 24.40
CA ILE A 15 -11.51 -12.01 23.00
C ILE A 15 -10.36 -12.93 22.61
N ILE A 16 -10.55 -13.64 21.50
CA ILE A 16 -9.45 -14.32 20.82
C ILE A 16 -8.76 -13.28 19.93
N GLN A 17 -7.56 -12.89 20.32
CA GLN A 17 -6.71 -11.93 19.60
C GLN A 17 -6.00 -12.57 18.40
N ASP A 18 -5.87 -13.90 18.43
CA ASP A 18 -5.27 -14.68 17.37
C ASP A 18 -6.21 -14.76 16.15
N SER A 19 -5.68 -14.72 14.93
CA SER A 19 -6.46 -14.79 13.69
C SER A 19 -6.46 -16.19 13.05
N ASN A 20 -5.75 -17.17 13.61
CA ASN A 20 -5.78 -18.55 13.14
C ASN A 20 -7.16 -19.18 13.36
N LYS A 21 -7.39 -20.26 12.63
CA LYS A 21 -8.56 -21.10 12.82
C LYS A 21 -8.55 -21.68 14.24
N VAL A 22 -9.57 -21.31 15.02
CA VAL A 22 -9.72 -21.75 16.40
C VAL A 22 -10.12 -23.21 16.43
N ASN A 23 -9.43 -24.01 17.25
CA ASN A 23 -9.84 -25.36 17.59
C ASN A 23 -10.70 -25.32 18.86
N PRO A 24 -12.00 -25.66 18.80
CA PRO A 24 -12.88 -25.59 19.97
C PRO A 24 -12.45 -26.46 21.16
N LYS A 25 -11.63 -27.50 20.92
CA LYS A 25 -11.12 -28.39 21.97
C LYS A 25 -10.12 -27.71 22.90
N ASP A 26 -9.48 -26.63 22.43
CA ASP A 26 -8.46 -25.89 23.19
C ASP A 26 -9.10 -24.74 23.99
N LEU A 27 -10.43 -24.58 23.90
CA LEU A 27 -11.18 -23.56 24.61
C LEU A 27 -11.79 -24.13 25.89
N ASP A 28 -11.76 -23.33 26.96
CA ASP A 28 -12.44 -23.68 28.21
C ASP A 28 -13.95 -23.43 28.04
N PRO A 29 -14.80 -24.47 28.15
CA PRO A 29 -16.25 -24.36 27.96
C PRO A 29 -16.95 -23.38 28.90
N LYS A 30 -16.29 -22.93 29.98
CA LYS A 30 -16.82 -21.95 30.92
C LYS A 30 -16.98 -20.55 30.31
N TYR A 31 -16.20 -20.21 29.29
CA TYR A 31 -16.17 -18.85 28.73
C TYR A 31 -16.86 -18.74 27.37
N ALA A 32 -17.42 -17.57 27.10
CA ALA A 32 -17.85 -17.17 25.76
C ALA A 32 -16.69 -16.50 25.03
N TYR A 33 -16.30 -17.05 23.88
CA TYR A 33 -15.20 -16.52 23.07
C TYR A 33 -15.69 -15.75 21.86
N ILE A 34 -15.05 -14.63 21.57
CA ILE A 34 -15.30 -13.83 20.37
C ILE A 34 -13.96 -13.59 19.68
N GLN A 35 -13.83 -14.07 18.45
CA GLN A 35 -12.70 -13.74 17.58
C GLN A 35 -13.10 -12.56 16.70
N VAL A 36 -12.24 -11.54 16.63
CA VAL A 36 -12.44 -10.38 15.76
C VAL A 36 -11.17 -10.20 14.94
N THR A 37 -11.30 -10.31 13.62
CA THR A 37 -10.19 -10.15 12.69
C THR A 37 -10.59 -9.11 11.66
N TYR A 38 -9.73 -8.12 11.47
CA TYR A 38 -9.90 -7.13 10.41
C TYR A 38 -9.72 -7.81 9.05
N VAL A 39 -10.56 -7.46 8.09
CA VAL A 39 -10.51 -7.96 6.71
C VAL A 39 -10.68 -6.80 5.74
N THR A 40 -10.12 -6.95 4.54
CA THR A 40 -10.33 -6.02 3.43
C THR A 40 -11.05 -6.74 2.29
N PRO A 41 -11.74 -6.02 1.39
CA PRO A 41 -12.24 -6.62 0.15
C PRO A 41 -11.11 -7.34 -0.61
N PHE A 42 -11.41 -8.49 -1.19
CA PHE A 42 -10.49 -9.27 -2.00
C PHE A 42 -10.93 -9.27 -3.46
N PHE A 43 -9.98 -9.01 -4.35
CA PHE A 43 -10.18 -9.00 -5.79
C PHE A 43 -9.07 -9.79 -6.46
N GLU A 44 -9.41 -10.58 -7.47
CA GLU A 44 -8.44 -11.19 -8.37
C GLU A 44 -7.88 -10.14 -9.33
N GLU A 45 -6.73 -10.43 -9.96
CA GLU A 45 -6.04 -9.49 -10.86
C GLU A 45 -6.99 -8.90 -11.91
N LYS A 46 -7.81 -9.74 -12.55
CA LYS A 46 -8.81 -9.30 -13.52
C LYS A 46 -9.87 -8.36 -12.95
N GLU A 47 -10.29 -8.55 -11.69
CA GLU A 47 -11.25 -7.66 -11.05
C GLU A 47 -10.63 -6.32 -10.64
N VAL A 48 -9.34 -6.31 -10.30
CA VAL A 48 -8.59 -5.07 -10.03
C VAL A 48 -8.45 -4.23 -11.31
N GLU A 49 -8.45 -4.86 -12.48
CA GLU A 49 -8.52 -4.16 -13.76
C GLU A 49 -9.83 -3.40 -13.93
N ASP A 50 -10.96 -3.99 -13.54
CA ASP A 50 -12.29 -3.40 -13.70
C ASP A 50 -12.68 -2.42 -12.57
N ARG A 51 -12.09 -2.55 -11.38
CA ARG A 51 -12.46 -1.76 -10.19
C ARG A 51 -11.39 -0.71 -9.88
N LYS A 52 -11.59 0.52 -10.37
CA LYS A 52 -10.61 1.62 -10.27
C LYS A 52 -10.93 2.62 -9.19
N THR A 53 -12.21 2.76 -8.85
CA THR A 53 -12.69 3.79 -7.92
C THR A 53 -12.97 3.21 -6.54
N ASP A 54 -12.91 4.05 -5.51
CA ASP A 54 -13.28 3.67 -4.15
C ASP A 54 -14.70 3.09 -4.07
N PHE A 55 -15.64 3.64 -4.85
CA PHE A 55 -17.00 3.12 -4.94
C PHE A 55 -17.04 1.67 -5.45
N GLU A 56 -16.33 1.38 -6.54
CA GLU A 56 -16.27 0.03 -7.12
C GLU A 56 -15.60 -0.96 -6.18
N MET A 57 -14.64 -0.52 -5.36
CA MET A 57 -13.98 -1.36 -4.36
C MET A 57 -14.89 -1.71 -3.17
N HIS A 58 -16.02 -1.02 -2.99
CA HIS A 58 -16.96 -1.20 -1.88
C HIS A 58 -18.37 -1.63 -2.29
N HIS A 59 -18.63 -1.77 -3.59
CA HIS A 59 -19.95 -2.13 -4.12
C HIS A 59 -19.94 -3.51 -4.79
N ASN A 60 -20.97 -4.31 -4.50
CA ASN A 60 -21.12 -5.68 -4.99
C ASN A 60 -19.90 -6.57 -4.69
N ILE A 61 -19.55 -6.66 -3.40
CA ILE A 61 -18.40 -7.44 -2.91
C ILE A 61 -18.87 -8.53 -1.93
N ASN A 62 -18.34 -9.75 -2.05
CA ASN A 62 -18.60 -10.83 -1.09
C ASN A 62 -17.33 -11.57 -0.65
N ARG A 63 -16.16 -11.18 -1.18
CA ARG A 63 -14.87 -11.79 -0.85
C ARG A 63 -14.05 -10.84 -0.02
N PHE A 64 -13.50 -11.35 1.07
CA PHE A 64 -12.72 -10.59 2.03
C PHE A 64 -11.46 -11.36 2.39
N VAL A 65 -10.33 -10.67 2.52
CA VAL A 65 -9.03 -11.28 2.82
C VAL A 65 -8.47 -10.76 4.14
N PHE A 66 -7.78 -11.65 4.85
CA PHE A 66 -6.82 -11.30 5.89
C PHE A 66 -5.57 -12.17 5.76
N GLU A 67 -4.48 -11.69 6.34
CA GLU A 67 -3.19 -12.37 6.31
C GLU A 67 -2.72 -12.66 7.74
N THR A 68 -2.23 -13.88 7.98
CA THR A 68 -1.72 -14.32 9.29
C THR A 68 -0.25 -14.72 9.16
N PRO A 69 0.67 -14.10 9.93
CA PRO A 69 2.08 -14.44 9.90
C PRO A 69 2.33 -15.75 10.67
N PHE A 70 3.23 -16.57 10.14
CA PHE A 70 3.74 -17.75 10.83
C PHE A 70 5.17 -18.05 10.38
N THR A 71 5.89 -18.89 11.11
CA THR A 71 7.24 -19.35 10.73
C THR A 71 7.24 -20.84 10.46
N LEU A 72 8.26 -21.34 9.77
CA LEU A 72 8.49 -22.77 9.54
C LEU A 72 8.59 -23.58 10.86
N SER A 73 8.98 -22.91 11.95
CA SER A 73 9.06 -23.49 13.30
C SER A 73 7.74 -23.41 14.10
N GLY A 74 6.68 -22.86 13.53
CA GLY A 74 5.35 -22.73 14.15
C GLY A 74 5.17 -21.51 15.06
N LYS A 75 6.16 -20.60 15.14
CA LYS A 75 5.99 -19.30 15.79
C LYS A 75 5.20 -18.36 14.88
N LYS A 76 4.72 -17.22 15.41
CA LYS A 76 4.07 -16.18 14.60
C LYS A 76 5.06 -15.34 13.80
N HIS A 77 6.15 -14.95 14.46
CA HIS A 77 7.14 -14.02 13.92
C HIS A 77 8.54 -14.63 13.98
N GLY A 78 9.33 -14.36 12.94
CA GLY A 78 10.72 -14.79 12.80
C GLY A 78 11.53 -13.83 11.93
N GLY A 79 12.76 -14.22 11.60
CA GLY A 79 13.58 -13.52 10.60
C GLY A 79 12.93 -13.57 9.21
N VAL A 80 13.36 -12.71 8.31
CA VAL A 80 12.81 -12.63 6.95
C VAL A 80 12.93 -13.95 6.20
N GLU A 81 13.97 -14.73 6.49
CA GLU A 81 14.25 -16.04 5.91
C GLU A 81 13.34 -17.18 6.42
N GLU A 82 12.63 -16.98 7.54
CA GLU A 82 11.69 -17.96 8.11
C GLU A 82 10.23 -17.50 8.04
N GLN A 83 10.00 -16.21 7.79
CA GLN A 83 8.69 -15.59 7.88
C GLN A 83 7.81 -16.02 6.69
N CYS A 84 6.83 -16.85 6.99
CA CYS A 84 5.77 -17.25 6.08
C CYS A 84 4.51 -16.42 6.33
N LYS A 85 3.54 -16.52 5.40
CA LYS A 85 2.27 -15.81 5.51
C LYS A 85 1.13 -16.67 5.00
N ARG A 86 0.06 -16.79 5.78
CA ARG A 86 -1.17 -17.45 5.34
C ARG A 86 -2.18 -16.40 4.93
N ARG A 87 -2.58 -16.39 3.67
CA ARG A 87 -3.65 -15.55 3.14
C ARG A 87 -4.96 -16.33 3.19
N THR A 88 -5.96 -15.81 3.91
CA THR A 88 -7.28 -16.44 4.03
C THR A 88 -8.34 -15.57 3.38
N ILE A 89 -9.08 -16.14 2.43
CA ILE A 89 -10.17 -15.48 1.72
C ILE A 89 -11.49 -16.05 2.24
N LEU A 90 -12.35 -15.18 2.73
CA LEU A 90 -13.69 -15.47 3.23
C LEU A 90 -14.70 -15.06 2.17
N THR A 91 -15.67 -15.93 1.89
CA THR A 91 -16.82 -15.61 1.01
C THR A 91 -18.11 -15.58 1.82
N THR A 92 -18.82 -14.46 1.75
CA THR A 92 -20.12 -14.28 2.42
C THR A 92 -21.28 -14.80 1.59
N SER A 93 -22.39 -15.15 2.25
CA SER A 93 -23.59 -15.67 1.57
C SER A 93 -24.28 -14.67 0.64
N HIS A 94 -24.04 -13.38 0.85
CA HIS A 94 -24.61 -12.28 0.06
C HIS A 94 -23.52 -11.21 -0.15
N LEU A 95 -23.73 -10.36 -1.16
CA LEU A 95 -22.88 -9.21 -1.46
C LEU A 95 -23.12 -8.07 -0.47
N PHE A 96 -22.10 -7.27 -0.23
CA PHE A 96 -22.23 -5.93 0.35
C PHE A 96 -22.35 -4.88 -0.78
N PRO A 97 -23.11 -3.80 -0.57
CA PRO A 97 -24.00 -3.55 0.58
C PRO A 97 -25.22 -4.50 0.59
N TYR A 98 -25.78 -4.76 1.78
CA TYR A 98 -26.95 -5.61 1.95
C TYR A 98 -27.92 -5.02 2.97
N VAL A 99 -29.16 -5.53 3.01
CA VAL A 99 -30.18 -5.14 4.00
C VAL A 99 -29.74 -5.41 5.45
N LYS A 100 -28.72 -6.25 5.66
CA LYS A 100 -28.09 -6.49 6.97
C LYS A 100 -26.62 -6.05 6.96
N LYS A 101 -26.17 -5.48 8.08
CA LYS A 101 -24.76 -5.08 8.29
C LYS A 101 -23.80 -6.23 8.62
N ARG A 102 -24.32 -7.45 8.84
CA ARG A 102 -23.55 -8.65 9.15
C ARG A 102 -24.06 -9.79 8.26
N ILE A 103 -23.16 -10.41 7.53
CA ILE A 103 -23.46 -11.48 6.59
C ILE A 103 -22.60 -12.68 6.95
N GLN A 104 -23.21 -13.86 6.97
CA GLN A 104 -22.53 -15.08 7.33
C GLN A 104 -21.48 -15.46 6.26
N VAL A 105 -20.29 -15.86 6.72
CA VAL A 105 -19.29 -16.52 5.88
C VAL A 105 -19.75 -17.94 5.60
N ILE A 106 -19.81 -18.32 4.32
CA ILE A 106 -20.23 -19.65 3.87
C ILE A 106 -19.09 -20.47 3.26
N SER A 107 -17.99 -19.81 2.88
CA SER A 107 -16.80 -20.46 2.37
C SER A 107 -15.55 -19.74 2.86
N GLN A 108 -14.48 -20.50 3.03
CA GLN A 108 -13.15 -20.00 3.30
C GLN A 108 -12.13 -20.81 2.50
N THR A 109 -11.13 -20.13 1.95
CA THR A 109 -9.96 -20.76 1.33
C THR A 109 -8.70 -20.11 1.89
N SER A 110 -7.62 -20.88 1.99
CA SER A 110 -6.34 -20.37 2.48
C SER A 110 -5.21 -20.82 1.58
N THR A 111 -4.28 -19.91 1.33
CA THR A 111 -3.03 -20.16 0.62
C THR A 111 -1.87 -19.72 1.50
N GLU A 112 -0.81 -20.52 1.53
CA GLU A 112 0.40 -20.21 2.28
C GLU A 112 1.48 -19.72 1.32
N LEU A 113 2.14 -18.65 1.72
CA LEU A 113 3.28 -18.05 1.04
C LEU A 113 4.53 -18.39 1.84
N ASN A 114 5.54 -18.90 1.16
CA ASN A 114 6.87 -19.12 1.69
C ASN A 114 7.62 -17.78 1.86
N PRO A 115 8.82 -17.77 2.49
CA PRO A 115 9.52 -16.52 2.79
C PRO A 115 9.88 -15.64 1.58
N ILE A 116 10.29 -16.23 0.44
CA ILE A 116 10.59 -15.43 -0.76
C ILE A 116 9.32 -14.90 -1.41
N GLU A 117 8.21 -15.65 -1.36
CA GLU A 117 6.89 -15.19 -1.82
C GLU A 117 6.35 -14.04 -0.96
N VAL A 118 6.63 -14.06 0.35
CA VAL A 118 6.33 -12.94 1.25
C VAL A 118 7.11 -11.69 0.83
N ALA A 119 8.42 -11.84 0.56
CA ALA A 119 9.24 -10.72 0.08
C ALA A 119 8.73 -10.15 -1.25
N ILE A 120 8.38 -11.01 -2.21
CA ILE A 120 7.80 -10.62 -3.51
C ILE A 120 6.49 -9.84 -3.31
N ASP A 121 5.58 -10.34 -2.47
CA ASP A 121 4.29 -9.71 -2.21
C ASP A 121 4.45 -8.33 -1.54
N GLU A 122 5.31 -8.23 -0.53
CA GLU A 122 5.53 -6.97 0.19
C GLU A 122 6.26 -5.92 -0.67
N MET A 123 7.27 -6.34 -1.43
CA MET A 123 8.01 -5.42 -2.29
C MET A 123 7.14 -4.94 -3.46
N SER A 124 6.36 -5.82 -4.08
CA SER A 124 5.40 -5.44 -5.14
C SER A 124 4.39 -4.40 -4.63
N LYS A 125 3.81 -4.61 -3.43
CA LYS A 125 2.89 -3.65 -2.81
C LYS A 125 3.56 -2.30 -2.57
N LYS A 126 4.84 -2.29 -2.18
CA LYS A 126 5.60 -1.05 -1.93
C LYS A 126 5.86 -0.26 -3.20
N VAL A 127 6.26 -0.95 -4.28
CA VAL A 127 6.42 -0.35 -5.62
C VAL A 127 5.10 0.26 -6.07
N SER A 128 4.01 -0.51 -6.01
CA SER A 128 2.69 -0.05 -6.42
C SER A 128 2.23 1.17 -5.61
N GLU A 129 2.44 1.17 -4.29
CA GLU A 129 2.05 2.26 -3.42
C GLU A 129 2.84 3.54 -3.71
N LEU A 130 4.16 3.45 -3.89
CA LEU A 130 5.00 4.60 -4.24
C LEU A 130 4.60 5.18 -5.61
N ASN A 131 4.45 4.32 -6.62
CA ASN A 131 4.05 4.75 -7.96
C ASN A 131 2.69 5.44 -7.94
N GLN A 132 1.70 4.85 -7.26
CA GLN A 132 0.37 5.45 -7.15
C GLN A 132 0.44 6.85 -6.55
N LEU A 133 1.18 7.04 -5.46
CA LEU A 133 1.34 8.34 -4.79
C LEU A 133 2.00 9.39 -5.70
N CYS A 134 2.94 8.98 -6.56
CA CYS A 134 3.60 9.88 -7.50
C CYS A 134 2.72 10.27 -8.69
N THR A 135 1.73 9.44 -9.04
CA THR A 135 0.84 9.66 -10.19
C THR A 135 -0.49 10.35 -9.85
N MET A 136 -0.72 10.71 -8.58
CA MET A 136 -1.93 11.42 -8.18
C MET A 136 -1.98 12.83 -8.81
N GLU A 137 -3.17 13.29 -9.22
CA GLU A 137 -3.38 14.65 -9.74
C GLU A 137 -2.94 15.71 -8.72
N GLU A 138 -3.32 15.50 -7.45
CA GLU A 138 -2.80 16.24 -6.31
C GLU A 138 -2.02 15.29 -5.39
N VAL A 139 -0.69 15.45 -5.37
CA VAL A 139 0.18 14.60 -4.56
C VAL A 139 0.07 14.97 -3.08
N ASP A 140 -0.33 14.00 -2.26
CA ASP A 140 -0.27 14.11 -0.80
C ASP A 140 1.19 14.00 -0.34
N MET A 141 1.83 15.14 -0.15
CA MET A 141 3.24 15.25 0.24
C MET A 141 3.54 14.48 1.53
N ILE A 142 2.67 14.54 2.55
CA ILE A 142 2.92 13.90 3.84
C ILE A 142 2.85 12.38 3.70
N ARG A 143 1.87 11.88 2.95
CA ARG A 143 1.75 10.45 2.67
C ARG A 143 2.91 9.94 1.82
N LEU A 144 3.33 10.71 0.81
CA LEU A 144 4.51 10.40 0.01
C LEU A 144 5.77 10.31 0.88
N GLN A 145 6.04 11.34 1.70
CA GLN A 145 7.20 11.38 2.60
C GLN A 145 7.20 10.20 3.58
N LEU A 146 6.06 9.89 4.19
CA LEU A 146 5.94 8.76 5.12
C LEU A 146 6.33 7.43 4.45
N LYS A 147 5.85 7.18 3.23
CA LYS A 147 6.10 5.93 2.50
C LYS A 147 7.51 5.87 1.93
N LEU A 148 8.01 6.97 1.40
CA LEU A 148 9.37 7.08 0.86
C LEU A 148 10.41 6.93 1.96
N GLN A 149 10.26 7.64 3.08
CA GLN A 149 11.17 7.52 4.22
C GLN A 149 11.15 6.10 4.79
N GLY A 150 9.97 5.48 4.92
CA GLY A 150 9.82 4.08 5.33
C GLY A 150 10.35 3.05 4.33
N SER A 151 10.84 3.51 3.16
CA SER A 151 11.43 2.69 2.11
C SER A 151 12.95 2.84 2.09
N VAL A 152 13.46 4.08 2.06
CA VAL A 152 14.90 4.36 1.91
C VAL A 152 15.64 4.65 3.21
N SER A 153 14.94 5.04 4.29
CA SER A 153 15.52 5.48 5.57
C SER A 153 14.98 4.68 6.76
N VAL A 154 14.91 3.35 6.62
CA VAL A 154 14.36 2.47 7.67
C VAL A 154 15.31 2.41 8.86
N LYS A 155 14.80 2.70 10.07
CA LYS A 155 15.60 2.69 11.32
C LYS A 155 15.18 1.64 12.35
N VAL A 156 13.91 1.20 12.31
CA VAL A 156 13.33 0.30 13.35
C VAL A 156 13.12 -1.12 12.84
N ASN A 157 12.60 -1.25 11.62
CA ASN A 157 12.39 -2.54 10.96
C ASN A 157 13.63 -2.96 10.15
N ALA A 158 13.69 -4.22 9.72
CA ALA A 158 14.83 -4.73 8.95
C ALA A 158 15.01 -4.04 7.57
N GLY A 159 13.93 -3.48 7.01
CA GLY A 159 13.93 -2.73 5.74
C GLY A 159 14.06 -3.61 4.49
N PRO A 160 13.90 -3.03 3.29
CA PRO A 160 13.97 -3.78 2.02
C PRO A 160 15.27 -4.55 1.82
N MET A 161 16.41 -3.99 2.27
CA MET A 161 17.71 -4.65 2.09
C MET A 161 17.83 -5.98 2.85
N ALA A 162 17.04 -6.21 3.90
CA ALA A 162 16.97 -7.53 4.53
C ALA A 162 16.49 -8.62 3.56
N TYR A 163 15.50 -8.31 2.71
CA TYR A 163 15.05 -9.23 1.67
C TYR A 163 16.10 -9.43 0.59
N ALA A 164 16.78 -8.36 0.15
CA ALA A 164 17.84 -8.48 -0.84
C ALA A 164 18.96 -9.42 -0.35
N ARG A 165 19.46 -9.25 0.87
CA ARG A 165 20.49 -10.14 1.45
C ARG A 165 20.00 -11.58 1.60
N ALA A 166 18.79 -11.77 2.12
CA ALA A 166 18.25 -13.10 2.39
C ALA A 166 17.94 -13.92 1.12
N PHE A 167 17.58 -13.26 0.02
CA PHE A 167 17.01 -13.95 -1.15
C PHE A 167 17.75 -13.71 -2.47
N LEU A 168 18.54 -12.64 -2.60
CA LEU A 168 19.19 -12.25 -3.87
C LEU A 168 20.71 -12.44 -3.87
N GLU A 169 21.35 -12.48 -2.71
CA GLU A 169 22.78 -12.81 -2.59
C GLU A 169 23.06 -14.20 -3.18
N GLU A 170 24.11 -14.34 -3.98
CA GLU A 170 24.35 -15.52 -4.82
C GLU A 170 24.36 -16.85 -4.04
N THR A 171 24.89 -16.84 -2.83
CA THR A 171 24.96 -18.00 -1.93
C THR A 171 23.57 -18.43 -1.45
N ASN A 172 22.69 -17.47 -1.15
CA ASN A 172 21.36 -17.70 -0.61
C ASN A 172 20.33 -17.97 -1.71
N ALA A 173 20.43 -17.26 -2.84
CA ALA A 173 19.51 -17.34 -3.98
C ALA A 173 19.39 -18.77 -4.53
N LYS A 174 20.47 -19.56 -4.49
CA LYS A 174 20.52 -20.97 -4.92
C LYS A 174 19.56 -21.89 -4.14
N ARG A 175 19.02 -21.44 -3.01
CA ARG A 175 18.05 -22.18 -2.18
C ARG A 175 16.60 -22.04 -2.66
N TYR A 176 16.33 -21.13 -3.59
CA TYR A 176 14.99 -20.77 -4.03
C TYR A 176 14.79 -21.03 -5.54
N PRO A 177 13.55 -21.19 -6.01
CA PRO A 177 13.26 -21.35 -7.43
C PRO A 177 13.75 -20.14 -8.26
N ASP A 178 14.44 -20.42 -9.36
CA ASP A 178 15.03 -19.39 -10.23
C ASP A 178 14.03 -18.33 -10.70
N ASN A 179 12.80 -18.74 -11.00
CA ASN A 179 11.74 -17.83 -11.44
C ASN A 179 11.33 -16.85 -10.33
N GLN A 180 11.30 -17.28 -9.07
CA GLN A 180 10.98 -16.43 -7.93
C GLN A 180 12.13 -15.44 -7.64
N VAL A 181 13.38 -15.92 -7.71
CA VAL A 181 14.56 -15.04 -7.57
C VAL A 181 14.59 -13.99 -8.67
N LYS A 182 14.36 -14.38 -9.93
CA LYS A 182 14.31 -13.44 -11.07
C LYS A 182 13.19 -12.41 -10.91
N LEU A 183 12.01 -12.84 -10.47
CA LEU A 183 10.89 -11.94 -10.21
C LEU A 183 11.22 -10.95 -9.09
N LEU A 184 11.80 -11.41 -7.98
CA LEU A 184 12.19 -10.53 -6.88
C LEU A 184 13.27 -9.53 -7.31
N LYS A 185 14.26 -9.94 -8.10
CA LYS A 185 15.26 -9.02 -8.70
C LYS A 185 14.56 -7.93 -9.51
N GLU A 186 13.60 -8.29 -10.35
CA GLU A 186 12.87 -7.33 -11.17
C GLU A 186 12.07 -6.34 -10.33
N ILE A 187 11.37 -6.81 -9.29
CA ILE A 187 10.66 -5.94 -8.36
C ILE A 187 11.62 -4.98 -7.64
N PHE A 188 12.83 -5.42 -7.30
CA PHE A 188 13.85 -4.54 -6.71
C PHE A 188 14.34 -3.46 -7.68
N ARG A 189 14.43 -3.73 -8.99
CA ARG A 189 14.72 -2.70 -10.00
C ARG A 189 13.60 -1.66 -10.05
N GLN A 190 12.36 -2.11 -10.11
CA GLN A 190 11.19 -1.23 -10.10
C GLN A 190 11.08 -0.44 -8.79
N PHE A 191 11.47 -1.04 -7.67
CA PHE A 191 11.52 -0.37 -6.37
C PHE A 191 12.58 0.72 -6.32
N ALA A 192 13.79 0.47 -6.84
CA ALA A 192 14.81 1.49 -6.99
C ALA A 192 14.28 2.66 -7.84
N GLU A 193 13.70 2.38 -9.01
CA GLU A 193 13.11 3.40 -9.88
C GLU A 193 11.99 4.19 -9.19
N ALA A 194 11.04 3.52 -8.54
CA ALA A 194 9.94 4.15 -7.82
C ALA A 194 10.43 5.06 -6.68
N CYS A 195 11.49 4.66 -5.96
CA CYS A 195 12.10 5.49 -4.92
C CYS A 195 12.77 6.74 -5.50
N GLY A 196 13.51 6.60 -6.61
CA GLY A 196 14.11 7.74 -7.31
C GLY A 196 13.06 8.73 -7.80
N HIS A 197 12.00 8.23 -8.45
CA HIS A 197 10.89 9.07 -8.91
C HIS A 197 10.18 9.77 -7.74
N ALA A 198 9.93 9.06 -6.65
CA ALA A 198 9.33 9.64 -5.44
C ALA A 198 10.19 10.74 -4.82
N LEU A 199 11.53 10.60 -4.84
CA LEU A 199 12.45 11.65 -4.40
C LEU A 199 12.35 12.89 -5.31
N ASP A 200 12.29 12.70 -6.63
CA ASP A 200 12.18 13.80 -7.60
C ASP A 200 10.84 14.54 -7.47
N VAL A 201 9.75 13.82 -7.19
CA VAL A 201 8.44 14.41 -6.91
C VAL A 201 8.50 15.19 -5.60
N ASN A 202 9.03 14.59 -4.52
CA ASN A 202 9.11 15.26 -3.23
C ASN A 202 9.95 16.54 -3.28
N GLU A 203 11.06 16.55 -4.02
CA GLU A 203 11.91 17.75 -4.18
C GLU A 203 11.17 18.95 -4.78
N ARG A 204 10.13 18.72 -5.59
CA ARG A 204 9.31 19.79 -6.17
C ARG A 204 8.24 20.31 -5.20
N LEU A 205 7.91 19.55 -4.16
CA LEU A 205 6.83 19.84 -3.20
C LEU A 205 7.33 20.49 -1.92
N ILE A 206 8.54 20.17 -1.50
CA ILE A 206 9.12 20.65 -0.23
C ILE A 206 9.40 22.17 -0.24
N LYS A 207 9.43 22.72 0.97
CA LYS A 207 9.88 24.09 1.26
C LYS A 207 11.28 24.07 1.88
N GLU A 208 11.88 25.25 2.06
CA GLU A 208 13.25 25.42 2.56
C GLU A 208 13.52 24.70 3.88
N ASP A 209 12.52 24.60 4.76
CA ASP A 209 12.61 23.93 6.06
C ASP A 209 12.78 22.39 5.95
N GLN A 210 12.53 21.80 4.78
CA GLN A 210 12.68 20.36 4.54
C GLN A 210 13.86 20.00 3.61
N PHE A 211 14.73 20.95 3.24
CA PHE A 211 15.88 20.66 2.36
C PHE A 211 16.89 19.69 2.97
N GLU A 212 17.19 19.82 4.26
CA GLU A 212 18.10 18.89 4.96
C GLU A 212 17.51 17.47 5.00
N TYR A 213 16.21 17.36 5.32
CA TYR A 213 15.47 16.10 5.31
C TYR A 213 15.50 15.42 3.93
N GLN A 214 15.25 16.16 2.85
CA GLN A 214 15.36 15.63 1.49
C GLN A 214 16.79 15.20 1.14
N GLY A 215 17.79 15.98 1.57
CA GLY A 215 19.21 15.66 1.39
C GLY A 215 19.59 14.32 2.03
N GLU A 216 19.16 14.10 3.28
CA GLU A 216 19.36 12.83 3.98
C GLU A 216 18.69 11.66 3.25
N MET A 217 17.43 11.82 2.83
CA MET A 217 16.72 10.76 2.09
C MET A 217 17.41 10.41 0.78
N LYS A 218 17.91 11.41 0.03
CA LYS A 218 18.72 11.19 -1.18
C LYS A 218 20.03 10.46 -0.88
N SER A 219 20.67 10.76 0.26
CA SER A 219 21.89 10.04 0.69
C SER A 219 21.60 8.58 0.99
N HIS A 220 20.61 8.29 1.84
CA HIS A 220 20.25 6.91 2.17
C HIS A 220 19.79 6.11 0.94
N TYR A 221 19.09 6.75 0.02
CA TYR A 221 18.74 6.14 -1.26
C TYR A 221 19.97 5.74 -2.08
N LYS A 222 20.99 6.59 -2.17
CA LYS A 222 22.26 6.26 -2.85
C LYS A 222 22.97 5.09 -2.19
N ASP A 223 23.02 5.07 -0.86
CA ASP A 223 23.61 3.95 -0.10
C ASP A 223 22.86 2.64 -0.38
N MET A 224 21.53 2.68 -0.40
CA MET A 224 20.67 1.55 -0.76
C MET A 224 20.95 1.04 -2.18
N LEU A 225 21.08 1.93 -3.18
CA LEU A 225 21.42 1.53 -4.55
C LEU A 225 22.81 0.88 -4.65
N SER A 226 23.78 1.42 -3.92
CA SER A 226 25.14 0.87 -3.86
C SER A 226 25.13 -0.56 -3.30
N GLU A 227 24.47 -0.75 -2.16
CA GLU A 227 24.35 -2.08 -1.54
C GLU A 227 23.57 -3.05 -2.43
N LEU A 228 22.45 -2.61 -3.02
CA LEU A 228 21.65 -3.44 -3.92
C LEU A 228 22.45 -3.87 -5.16
N SER A 229 23.30 -2.99 -5.69
CA SER A 229 24.17 -3.31 -6.82
C SER A 229 25.16 -4.43 -6.49
N VAL A 230 25.74 -4.39 -5.29
CA VAL A 230 26.64 -5.44 -4.78
C VAL A 230 25.88 -6.76 -4.62
N VAL A 231 24.72 -6.74 -3.96
CA VAL A 231 23.93 -7.94 -3.68
C VAL A 231 23.41 -8.61 -4.96
N MET A 232 22.97 -7.81 -5.94
CA MET A 232 22.44 -8.33 -7.21
C MET A 232 23.54 -8.68 -8.22
N ASN A 233 24.78 -8.26 -7.97
CA ASN A 233 25.92 -8.30 -8.89
C ASN A 233 25.60 -7.65 -10.24
N GLU A 234 24.99 -6.46 -10.18
CA GLU A 234 24.49 -5.69 -11.33
C GLU A 234 24.57 -4.20 -10.98
N GLN A 235 24.92 -3.35 -11.93
CA GLN A 235 24.90 -1.91 -11.68
C GLN A 235 23.44 -1.40 -11.63
N ILE A 236 22.94 -1.13 -10.43
CA ILE A 236 21.64 -0.46 -10.25
C ILE A 236 21.89 1.04 -10.20
N ALA A 237 21.34 1.76 -11.18
CA ALA A 237 21.42 3.20 -11.26
C ALA A 237 20.06 3.78 -11.62
N TYR A 238 19.69 4.86 -10.93
CA TYR A 238 18.56 5.69 -11.33
C TYR A 238 19.02 6.71 -12.35
N LYS A 239 18.39 6.70 -13.53
CA LYS A 239 18.62 7.73 -14.54
C LYS A 239 17.66 8.87 -14.23
N GLU A 240 18.17 9.98 -13.71
CA GLU A 240 17.40 11.22 -13.64
C GLU A 240 16.92 11.57 -15.05
N ASP A 241 15.61 11.73 -15.21
CA ASP A 241 15.02 12.09 -16.49
C ASP A 241 15.50 13.50 -16.86
N SER A 242 16.54 13.53 -17.69
CA SER A 242 17.27 14.73 -18.09
C SER A 242 16.50 15.48 -19.18
N ALA A 243 15.24 15.81 -18.90
CA ALA A 243 14.41 16.69 -19.71
C ALA A 243 14.20 18.03 -19.00
N LYS A 244 15.30 18.73 -18.70
CA LYS A 244 15.30 20.16 -18.39
C LYS A 244 16.40 20.85 -19.19
N HIS A 245 16.06 21.32 -20.38
CA HIS A 245 16.82 22.37 -21.04
C HIS A 245 16.80 23.64 -20.17
N PRO A 246 17.95 24.25 -19.86
CA PRO A 246 17.99 25.56 -19.25
C PRO A 246 17.77 26.62 -20.34
N GLY A 247 16.72 27.44 -20.19
CA GLY A 247 16.60 28.71 -20.91
C GLY A 247 15.35 28.85 -21.77
N MET A 248 14.28 29.38 -21.17
CA MET A 248 13.56 30.51 -21.76
C MET A 248 12.68 31.14 -20.67
N GLU A 249 13.14 32.27 -20.12
CA GLU A 249 12.32 33.14 -19.29
C GLU A 249 11.04 33.51 -20.05
N ARG A 250 9.86 33.21 -19.48
CA ARG A 250 8.61 33.85 -19.89
C ARG A 250 8.25 34.92 -18.87
N THR A 251 8.68 36.14 -19.18
CA THR A 251 8.25 37.38 -18.56
C THR A 251 6.74 37.54 -18.80
N TYR A 252 5.90 37.37 -17.78
CA TYR A 252 4.53 37.86 -17.80
C TYR A 252 4.43 39.13 -16.97
N SER A 253 4.65 40.26 -17.65
CA SER A 253 4.32 41.58 -17.13
C SER A 253 2.83 41.86 -17.30
N ARG A 254 2.22 42.31 -16.20
CA ARG A 254 0.86 42.87 -16.05
C ARG A 254 0.50 43.84 -17.17
N VAL A 255 -0.74 43.76 -17.68
CA VAL A 255 -1.53 44.95 -18.06
C VAL A 255 -3.00 44.73 -17.73
N ILE A 256 -3.47 45.52 -16.77
CA ILE A 256 -4.89 45.83 -16.53
C ILE A 256 -5.25 46.97 -17.49
N HIS A 257 -6.36 46.89 -18.22
CA HIS A 257 -7.13 48.09 -18.55
C HIS A 257 -8.63 47.81 -18.74
N ARG A 258 -9.40 48.65 -18.06
CA ARG A 258 -10.85 48.82 -18.02
C ARG A 258 -11.23 49.79 -19.14
N ALA A 259 -12.32 49.53 -19.87
CA ALA A 259 -13.02 50.56 -20.64
C ALA A 259 -14.51 50.24 -20.78
N SER A 260 -15.31 51.28 -20.53
CA SER A 260 -16.76 51.38 -20.49
C SER A 260 -17.32 52.02 -21.75
N SER A 261 -18.51 51.62 -22.20
CA SER A 261 -19.47 52.43 -23.00
C SER A 261 -20.81 51.65 -23.07
N SER A 262 -21.85 52.07 -22.35
CA SER A 262 -22.94 53.01 -22.70
C SER A 262 -23.97 52.47 -23.71
N VAL A 263 -25.22 52.36 -23.22
CA VAL A 263 -26.49 51.89 -23.84
C VAL A 263 -27.02 52.89 -24.90
N PRO A 264 -28.05 52.57 -25.71
CA PRO A 264 -29.43 52.83 -25.27
C PRO A 264 -30.49 51.79 -25.67
N ALA A 265 -31.61 51.89 -24.96
CA ALA A 265 -32.75 50.97 -24.87
C ALA A 265 -33.70 50.94 -26.08
N ALA A 266 -34.45 49.84 -26.21
CA ALA A 266 -35.71 49.80 -26.96
C ALA A 266 -36.71 48.82 -26.32
N THR A 267 -37.74 49.41 -25.69
CA THR A 267 -39.18 49.05 -25.71
C THR A 267 -39.64 47.60 -25.57
N THR A 268 -40.30 47.34 -24.43
CA THR A 268 -41.33 46.32 -24.20
C THR A 268 -42.56 46.54 -25.11
N PRO A 269 -43.37 45.48 -25.32
CA PRO A 269 -44.69 45.52 -24.69
C PRO A 269 -45.07 44.22 -23.96
N ALA A 270 -45.89 44.42 -22.93
CA ALA A 270 -46.59 43.42 -22.14
C ALA A 270 -47.55 42.56 -22.98
N ASN A 271 -47.86 41.33 -22.54
CA ASN A 271 -49.11 40.99 -21.82
C ASN A 271 -49.16 39.44 -21.53
N PRO A 272 -50.21 38.84 -20.92
CA PRO A 272 -50.16 38.33 -19.56
C PRO A 272 -50.59 36.84 -19.43
N ASP A 273 -50.67 36.37 -18.18
CA ASP A 273 -51.44 35.21 -17.68
C ASP A 273 -51.00 33.78 -18.10
N ILE A 274 -50.32 33.08 -17.18
CA ILE A 274 -50.78 31.94 -16.34
C ILE A 274 -49.64 31.55 -15.39
#